data_AF-A0A9X3DEL2-F1
#
_entry.id   AF-A0A9X3DEL2-F1
#
_cell.length_a   1.000
_cell.length_b   1.000
_cell.length_c   1.000
_cell.angle_alpha   90.00
_cell.angle_beta   90.00
_cell.angle_gamma   90.00
#
_symmetry.space_group_name_H-M   'P 1'
#
loop_
_entity.id
_entity.type
_entity.pdbx_description
1 polymer ?
#
loop_
_entity_poly.entity_id
_entity_poly.type
_entity_poly.pdbx_seq_one_letter_code
_entity_poly.pdbx_strand_id
1 'polypeptide(L)'
;MLKIIGINLFLFVLYGFLIVVNTAVSERGFSIAIGMGLCIFIQVVLNIIAGIVFLIMGRQEWVKSFFISAAILAPVGFVTWLILLSIYG
;
A
#
# COMPACT_ATOMS: atom_id res chain seq x y z
N MET A 1 0.39 -4.32 16.72
CA MET A 1 0.95 -4.65 15.40
C MET A 1 -0.08 -5.27 14.45
N LEU A 2 -0.64 -6.45 14.75
CA LEU A 2 -1.50 -7.21 13.82
C LEU A 2 -2.75 -6.42 13.34
N LYS A 3 -3.37 -5.62 14.23
CA LYS A 3 -4.46 -4.69 13.87
C LYS A 3 -4.05 -3.63 12.85
N ILE A 4 -2.85 -3.05 12.96
CA ILE A 4 -2.38 -1.97 12.07
C ILE A 4 -2.03 -2.54 10.68
N ILE A 5 -1.35 -3.68 10.67
CA ILE A 5 -1.04 -4.40 9.42
C ILE A 5 -2.34 -4.83 8.72
N GLY A 6 -3.31 -5.34 9.48
CA GLY A 6 -4.63 -5.72 8.96
C GLY A 6 -5.41 -4.55 8.35
N ILE A 7 -5.42 -3.38 9.02
CA ILE A 7 -6.07 -2.17 8.48
C ILE A 7 -5.39 -1.72 7.18
N ASN A 8 -4.06 -1.75 7.12
CA ASN A 8 -3.35 -1.36 5.91
C ASN A 8 -3.58 -2.33 4.74
N LEU A 9 -3.61 -3.65 5.01
CA LEU A 9 -3.96 -4.66 4.01
C LEU A 9 -5.41 -4.51 3.54
N PHE A 10 -6.34 -4.20 4.46
CA PHE A 10 -7.73 -3.96 4.12
C PHE A 10 -7.88 -2.74 3.20
N LEU A 11 -7.20 -1.63 3.51
CA LEU A 11 -7.14 -0.45 2.65
C LEU A 11 -6.55 -0.78 1.27
N PHE A 12 -5.49 -1.58 1.22
CA PHE A 12 -4.87 -2.02 -0.03
C PHE A 12 -5.87 -2.78 -0.92
N VAL A 13 -6.63 -3.72 -0.35
CA VAL A 13 -7.70 -4.45 -1.07
C VAL A 13 -8.81 -3.50 -1.53
N LEU A 14 -9.19 -2.53 -0.70
CA LEU A 14 -10.21 -1.52 -1.03
C LEU A 14 -9.79 -0.65 -2.22
N TYR A 15 -8.52 -0.22 -2.26
CA TYR A 15 -7.97 0.51 -3.39
C TYR A 15 -7.98 -0.32 -4.67
N GLY A 16 -7.54 -1.59 -4.61
CA GLY A 16 -7.63 -2.50 -5.74
C GLY A 16 -9.07 -2.66 -6.26
N PHE A 17 -10.03 -2.81 -5.35
CA PHE A 17 -11.45 -2.92 -5.71
C PHE A 17 -12.00 -1.65 -6.38
N LEU A 18 -11.67 -0.46 -5.83
CA LEU A 18 -12.08 0.82 -6.40
C LEU A 18 -11.54 1.05 -7.81
N ILE A 19 -10.30 0.61 -8.06
CA ILE A 19 -9.68 0.70 -9.39
C ILE A 19 -10.44 -0.21 -10.37
N VAL A 20 -10.74 -1.45 -9.98
CA VAL A 20 -11.51 -2.41 -10.81
C VAL A 20 -12.89 -1.87 -11.19
N VAL A 21 -13.60 -1.25 -10.25
CA VAL A 21 -14.96 -0.72 -10.47
C VAL A 21 -14.97 0.50 -11.40
N ASN A 22 -13.92 1.33 -11.37
CA ASN A 22 -13.86 2.59 -12.13
C ASN A 22 -13.10 2.51 -13.45
N THR A 23 -12.59 1.34 -13.85
CA THR A 23 -11.84 1.19 -15.11
C THR A 23 -12.59 0.39 -16.17
N ALA A 24 -12.53 0.90 -17.40
CA ALA A 24 -13.10 0.28 -18.59
C ALA A 24 -12.44 -1.08 -18.84
N VAL A 25 -13.23 -2.08 -19.22
CA VAL A 25 -12.81 -3.50 -19.34
C VAL A 25 -11.54 -3.67 -20.20
N SER A 26 -11.37 -2.84 -21.24
CA SER A 26 -10.22 -2.86 -22.15
C SER A 26 -8.90 -2.39 -21.52
N GLU A 27 -8.95 -1.56 -20.49
CA GLU A 27 -7.76 -0.97 -19.84
C GLU A 27 -7.58 -1.42 -18.39
N ARG A 28 -8.49 -2.25 -17.86
CA ARG A 28 -8.48 -2.72 -16.46
C ARG A 28 -7.12 -3.25 -16.04
N GLY A 29 -6.46 -4.06 -16.87
CA GLY A 29 -5.17 -4.66 -16.53
C GLY A 29 -4.08 -3.63 -16.22
N PHE A 30 -3.84 -2.74 -17.18
CA PHE A 30 -2.83 -1.68 -17.07
C PHE A 30 -3.18 -0.66 -15.98
N SER A 31 -4.46 -0.31 -15.87
CA SER A 31 -4.94 0.66 -14.87
C SER A 31 -4.93 0.09 -13.44
N ILE A 32 -5.17 -1.21 -13.28
CA ILE A 32 -4.98 -1.94 -12.01
C ILE A 32 -3.49 -1.99 -11.66
N ALA A 33 -2.60 -2.27 -12.62
CA ALA A 33 -1.16 -2.26 -12.39
C ALA A 33 -0.67 -0.88 -11.92
N ILE A 34 -0.93 0.18 -12.68
CA ILE A 34 -0.49 1.53 -12.30
C ILE A 34 -1.18 2.02 -11.03
N GLY A 35 -2.50 1.85 -10.92
CA GLY A 35 -3.29 2.32 -9.78
C GLY A 35 -2.88 1.64 -8.47
N MET A 36 -2.66 0.33 -8.49
CA MET A 36 -2.17 -0.39 -7.30
C MET A 36 -0.78 0.09 -6.89
N GLY A 37 0.15 0.25 -7.84
CA GLY A 37 1.50 0.76 -7.58
C GLY A 37 1.47 2.14 -6.91
N LEU A 38 0.60 3.02 -7.39
CA LEU A 38 0.41 4.38 -6.85
C LEU A 38 -0.20 4.36 -5.44
N CYS A 39 -1.19 3.51 -5.19
CA CYS A 39 -1.79 3.33 -3.86
C CYS A 39 -0.77 2.79 -2.84
N ILE A 40 0.05 1.80 -3.23
CA ILE A 40 1.12 1.27 -2.37
C ILE A 40 2.12 2.37 -2.04
N PHE A 41 2.56 3.13 -3.05
CA PHE A 41 3.50 4.23 -2.86
C PHE A 41 2.97 5.26 -1.86
N ILE A 42 1.73 5.71 -2.03
CA ILE A 42 1.07 6.65 -1.11
C ILE A 42 1.01 6.06 0.30
N GLN A 43 0.65 4.78 0.43
CA GLN A 43 0.46 4.14 1.73
C GLN A 43 1.78 3.91 2.48
N VAL A 44 2.86 3.62 1.76
CA VAL A 44 4.22 3.56 2.33
C VAL A 44 4.67 4.94 2.78
N VAL A 45 4.48 5.97 1.95
CA VAL A 45 4.83 7.36 2.29
C VAL A 45 4.05 7.84 3.54
N LEU A 46 2.74 7.58 3.60
CA LEU A 46 1.92 7.92 4.76
C LEU A 46 2.35 7.19 6.03
N ASN A 47 2.72 5.90 5.94
CA ASN A 47 3.26 5.17 7.09
C ASN A 47 4.62 5.72 7.55
N ILE A 48 5.48 6.18 6.64
CA ILE A 48 6.75 6.84 6.97
C ILE A 48 6.49 8.18 7.67
N ILE A 49 5.60 9.01 7.13
CA ILE A 49 5.22 10.30 7.74
C ILE A 49 4.63 10.09 9.13
N ALA A 50 3.71 9.13 9.28
CA ALA A 50 3.14 8.79 10.58
C ALA A 50 4.24 8.31 11.55
N GLY A 51 5.16 7.47 11.09
CA GLY A 51 6.33 7.05 11.86
C GLY A 51 7.18 8.22 12.37
N ILE A 52 7.44 9.22 11.52
CA ILE A 52 8.20 10.43 11.89
C ILE A 52 7.43 11.28 12.90
N VAL A 53 6.13 11.50 12.70
CA VAL A 53 5.28 12.27 13.63
C VAL A 53 5.25 11.60 15.02
N PHE A 54 5.07 10.27 15.07
CA PHE A 54 5.10 9.53 16.33
C PHE A 54 6.48 9.52 17.00
N LEU A 55 7.56 9.63 16.21
CA LEU A 55 8.92 9.76 16.72
C LEU A 55 9.11 11.11 17.43
N ILE A 56 8.61 12.20 16.83
CA ILE A 56 8.64 13.55 17.42
C ILE A 56 7.79 13.59 18.72
N MET A 57 6.67 12.86 18.78
CA MET A 57 5.83 12.75 19.97
C MET A 57 6.39 11.82 21.07
N GLY A 58 7.60 11.26 20.89
CA GLY A 58 8.26 10.39 21.89
C GLY A 58 7.63 9.00 22.05
N ARG A 59 6.69 8.59 21.20
CA ARG A 59 6.00 7.30 21.30
C ARG A 59 6.70 6.21 20.48
N GLN A 60 7.87 5.78 20.96
CA GLN A 60 8.74 4.83 20.23
C GLN A 60 8.10 3.47 19.87
N GLU A 61 7.16 2.97 20.67
CA GLU A 61 6.47 1.70 20.36
C GLU A 61 5.64 1.77 19.08
N TRP A 62 5.03 2.93 18.81
CA TRP A 62 4.21 3.16 17.63
C TRP A 62 5.08 3.38 16.39
N VAL A 63 6.22 4.06 16.55
CA VAL A 63 7.22 4.21 15.48
C VAL A 63 7.65 2.86 14.93
N LYS A 64 8.02 1.92 15.81
CA LYS A 64 8.40 0.56 15.38
C LYS A 64 7.29 -0.12 14.60
N SER A 65 6.04 0.01 15.05
CA SER A 65 4.90 -0.60 14.35
C SER A 65 4.62 0.00 12.97
N PHE A 66 4.84 1.30 12.77
CA PHE A 66 4.65 1.97 11.48
C PHE A 66 5.79 1.68 10.50
N PHE A 67 7.04 1.67 10.97
CA PHE A 67 8.19 1.29 10.14
C PHE A 67 8.13 -0.18 9.71
N ILE A 68 7.75 -1.09 10.61
CA ILE A 68 7.55 -2.50 10.27
C ILE A 68 6.39 -2.66 9.27
N SER A 69 5.30 -1.90 9.45
CA SER A 69 4.20 -1.90 8.48
C SER A 69 4.66 -1.42 7.11
N ALA A 70 5.40 -0.32 7.02
CA ALA A 70 5.95 0.20 5.76
C ALA A 70 6.92 -0.81 5.11
N ALA A 71 7.78 -1.44 5.91
CA ALA A 71 8.75 -2.43 5.44
C ALA A 71 8.10 -3.73 4.93
N ILE A 72 6.88 -4.06 5.34
CA ILE A 72 6.12 -5.21 4.83
C ILE A 72 5.28 -4.82 3.61
N LEU A 73 4.62 -3.65 3.66
CA LEU A 73 3.77 -3.16 2.55
C LEU A 73 4.57 -2.84 1.30
N ALA A 74 5.79 -2.31 1.43
CA ALA A 74 6.63 -1.99 0.29
C ALA A 74 6.97 -3.23 -0.57
N PRO A 75 7.55 -4.32 -0.05
CA PRO A 75 7.87 -5.50 -0.85
C PRO A 75 6.62 -6.26 -1.31
N VAL A 76 5.60 -6.42 -0.45
CA VAL A 76 4.34 -7.10 -0.85
C VAL A 76 3.66 -6.33 -1.98
N GLY A 77 3.59 -5.01 -1.84
CA GLY A 77 3.01 -4.15 -2.86
C GLY A 77 3.85 -4.14 -4.15
N PHE A 78 5.17 -4.05 -4.03
CA PHE A 78 6.08 -4.06 -5.19
C PHE A 78 6.01 -5.38 -5.98
N VAL A 79 5.99 -6.53 -5.30
CA VAL A 79 5.83 -7.84 -5.94
C VAL A 79 4.45 -7.94 -6.61
N THR A 80 3.40 -7.50 -5.93
CA THR A 80 2.05 -7.47 -6.52
C THR A 80 1.99 -6.58 -7.76
N TRP A 81 2.67 -5.44 -7.73
CA TRP A 81 2.80 -4.53 -8.87
C TRP A 81 3.55 -5.18 -10.04
N LEU A 82 4.67 -5.84 -9.80
CA LEU A 82 5.43 -6.57 -10.83
C LEU A 82 4.61 -7.70 -11.46
N ILE A 83 3.84 -8.44 -10.66
CA ILE A 83 2.94 -9.50 -11.16
C ILE A 83 1.89 -8.89 -12.08
N LEU A 84 1.24 -7.80 -11.66
CA LEU A 84 0.24 -7.11 -12.48
C LEU A 84 0.86 -6.54 -13.76
N LEU A 85 2.04 -5.94 -13.68
CA LEU A 85 2.77 -5.43 -14.83
C LEU A 85 3.16 -6.57 -15.79
N SER A 86 3.52 -7.74 -15.29
CA SER A 86 3.87 -8.91 -16.10
C SER A 86 2.67 -9.56 -16.80
N ILE A 87 1.46 -9.41 -16.25
CA ILE A 87 0.23 -9.99 -16.83
C ILE A 87 -0.39 -9.02 -17.85
N TYR A 88 -0.25 -7.71 -17.63
CA TYR A 88 -1.01 -6.69 -18.35
C TYR A 88 -0.16 -5.65 -19.11
N GLY A 89 1.16 -5.63 -18.91
CA GLY A 89 2.11 -4.84 -19.70
C GLY A 89 2.73 -5.68 -20.81
#